data_AF-A0A6A4ZIX9-F1
#
_entry.id   AF-A0A6A4ZIX9-F1
#
_cell.length_a   1.000
_cell.length_b   1.000
_cell.length_c   1.000
_cell.angle_alpha   90.00
_cell.angle_beta   90.00
_cell.angle_gamma   90.00
#
_symmetry.space_group_name_H-M   'P 1'
#
loop_
_entity.id
_entity.type
_entity.pdbx_description
1 polymer ?
#
loop_
_entity_poly.entity_id
_entity_poly.type
_entity_poly.pdbx_seq_one_letter_code
_entity_poly.pdbx_strand_id
1 'polypeptide(L)'
;MKLAFRSFLVGAATAQAISTYSANLLLNTKTSACQLIEPIHETQLHRGLKTTADVIQIQNPRQNLATPDDILAKSNISDQTWLEILGGSPEAILSVLQKRCPQGALQSNQLEVVAATTPVIRKIVDSGDPKNRIDIVFMGDGYTTAEEPRFFDDIQRLTNDMFTGDTFTQYLPLFNVWAVFVPSAQSGIGVGGKPLDTAFGLYRDGTELRGVYTTKAQYARD
;
A
#
# COMPACT_ATOMS: atom_id res chain seq x y z
N MET A 1 -47.49 11.68 -50.72
CA MET A 1 -46.47 12.31 -49.85
C MET A 1 -46.30 11.48 -48.58
N LYS A 2 -45.26 10.65 -48.49
CA LYS A 2 -44.76 10.07 -47.22
C LYS A 2 -43.25 9.86 -47.39
N LEU A 3 -42.46 10.84 -46.94
CA LEU A 3 -41.00 10.71 -46.84
C LEU A 3 -40.70 9.89 -45.58
N ALA A 4 -40.06 8.73 -45.74
CA ALA A 4 -39.50 7.96 -44.64
C ALA A 4 -38.06 8.44 -44.38
N PHE A 5 -37.86 9.19 -43.30
CA PHE A 5 -36.53 9.57 -42.81
C PHE A 5 -35.93 8.39 -42.04
N ARG A 6 -34.87 7.77 -42.59
CA ARG A 6 -34.01 6.85 -41.84
C ARG A 6 -32.98 7.66 -41.07
N SER A 7 -33.14 7.78 -39.75
CA SER A 7 -32.08 8.25 -38.87
C SER A 7 -30.99 7.19 -38.75
N PHE A 8 -29.80 7.48 -39.27
CA PHE A 8 -28.57 6.77 -38.91
C PHE A 8 -28.07 7.33 -37.58
N LEU A 9 -28.13 6.51 -36.52
CA LEU A 9 -27.41 6.76 -35.28
C LEU A 9 -25.92 6.51 -35.56
N VAL A 10 -25.15 7.59 -35.71
CA VAL A 10 -23.70 7.54 -35.66
C VAL A 10 -23.32 7.42 -34.18
N GLY A 11 -22.96 6.21 -33.75
CA GLY A 11 -22.35 6.01 -32.44
C GLY A 11 -21.01 6.73 -32.39
N ALA A 12 -20.93 7.77 -31.57
CA ALA A 12 -19.66 8.42 -31.25
C ALA A 12 -18.80 7.42 -30.46
N ALA A 13 -17.81 6.82 -31.11
CA ALA A 13 -16.74 6.12 -30.40
C ALA A 13 -15.93 7.17 -29.65
N THR A 14 -16.11 7.25 -28.34
CA THR A 14 -15.27 8.06 -27.46
C THR A 14 -13.85 7.50 -27.54
N ALA A 15 -12.91 8.29 -28.08
CA ALA A 15 -11.49 7.99 -27.98
C ALA A 15 -11.09 8.11 -26.50
N GLN A 16 -11.11 7.00 -25.77
CA GLN A 16 -10.58 6.94 -24.42
C GLN A 16 -9.07 7.17 -24.48
N ALA A 17 -8.58 8.12 -23.69
CA ALA A 17 -7.16 8.27 -23.46
C ALA A 17 -6.63 6.97 -22.84
N ILE A 18 -5.56 6.42 -23.42
CA ILE A 18 -5.00 5.15 -22.98
C ILE A 18 -4.09 5.41 -21.79
N SER A 19 -4.45 4.90 -20.61
CA SER A 19 -3.57 4.88 -19.45
C SER A 19 -2.49 3.81 -19.62
N THR A 20 -1.29 4.08 -19.11
CA THR A 20 -0.21 3.09 -19.07
C THR A 20 -0.12 2.51 -17.67
N TYR A 21 -0.08 1.20 -17.57
CA TYR A 21 0.10 0.46 -16.33
C TYR A 21 1.50 -0.16 -16.29
N SER A 22 2.08 -0.29 -15.10
CA SER A 22 3.36 -0.98 -14.88
C SER A 22 3.23 -2.03 -13.76
N ALA A 23 4.01 -3.09 -13.85
CA ALA A 23 4.25 -4.05 -12.78
C ALA A 23 5.72 -4.49 -12.80
N ASN A 24 6.35 -4.57 -11.62
CA ASN A 24 7.75 -4.95 -11.47
C ASN A 24 7.90 -6.28 -10.74
N LEU A 25 8.71 -7.16 -11.33
CA LEU A 25 8.95 -8.52 -10.84
C LEU A 25 10.44 -8.80 -10.74
N LEU A 26 10.77 -9.65 -9.77
CA LEU A 26 12.07 -10.28 -9.66
C LEU A 26 11.92 -11.76 -10.06
N LEU A 27 12.63 -12.16 -11.10
CA LEU A 27 12.62 -13.52 -11.64
C LEU A 27 13.92 -14.23 -11.28
N ASN A 28 13.82 -15.49 -10.84
CA ASN A 28 14.98 -16.37 -10.74
C ASN A 28 15.07 -17.29 -11.96
N THR A 29 16.16 -17.17 -12.72
CA THR A 29 16.40 -17.91 -13.96
C THR A 29 16.60 -19.42 -13.75
N LYS A 30 17.04 -19.85 -12.56
CA LYS A 30 17.29 -21.28 -12.27
C LYS A 30 16.09 -21.96 -11.66
N THR A 31 15.40 -21.30 -10.73
CA THR A 31 14.28 -21.89 -9.98
C THR A 31 12.93 -21.59 -10.61
N SER A 32 12.87 -20.73 -11.63
CA SER A 32 11.62 -20.19 -12.20
C SER A 32 10.71 -19.52 -11.16
N ALA A 33 11.27 -19.15 -10.00
CA ALA A 33 10.55 -18.43 -8.98
C ALA A 33 10.29 -16.99 -9.44
N CYS A 34 9.06 -16.54 -9.26
CA CYS A 34 8.65 -15.17 -9.53
C CYS A 34 8.26 -14.48 -8.24
N GLN A 35 8.83 -13.31 -7.99
CA GLN A 35 8.46 -12.45 -6.88
C GLN A 35 7.89 -11.15 -7.43
N LEU A 36 6.67 -10.80 -7.03
CA LEU A 36 6.06 -9.51 -7.37
C LEU A 36 6.59 -8.46 -6.38
N ILE A 37 7.24 -7.44 -6.92
CA ILE A 37 7.88 -6.37 -6.14
C ILE A 37 7.00 -5.13 -6.15
N GLU A 38 6.51 -4.70 -7.32
CA GLU A 38 5.48 -3.67 -7.41
C GLU A 38 4.25 -4.24 -8.12
N PRO A 39 3.07 -4.18 -7.49
CA PRO A 39 1.82 -4.61 -8.12
C PRO A 39 1.45 -3.67 -9.27
N ILE A 40 0.44 -4.09 -10.04
CA ILE A 40 -0.08 -3.31 -11.18
C ILE A 40 -0.55 -1.94 -10.69
N HIS A 41 0.07 -0.88 -11.20
CA HIS A 41 -0.27 0.51 -10.88
C HIS A 41 -0.23 1.38 -12.14
N GLU A 42 -0.90 2.52 -12.11
CA GLU A 42 -0.84 3.50 -13.20
C GLU A 42 0.50 4.24 -13.18
N THR A 43 1.15 4.33 -14.33
CA THR A 43 2.44 5.03 -14.50
C THR A 43 2.37 6.06 -15.61
N GLN A 44 3.50 6.72 -15.88
CA GLN A 44 3.62 7.71 -16.95
C GLN A 44 3.27 7.10 -18.31
N LEU A 45 2.63 7.89 -19.16
CA LEU A 45 2.23 7.47 -20.51
C LEU A 45 3.44 7.02 -21.32
N HIS A 46 3.41 5.76 -21.78
CA HIS A 46 4.49 5.22 -22.59
C HIS A 46 4.14 5.29 -24.08
N ARG A 47 4.97 6.02 -24.86
CA ARG A 47 4.80 6.21 -26.32
C ARG A 47 4.62 4.88 -27.09
N GLY A 48 5.20 3.79 -26.59
CA GLY A 48 5.14 2.48 -27.23
C GLY A 48 3.78 1.79 -27.14
N LEU A 49 2.88 2.24 -26.25
CA LEU A 49 1.57 1.64 -26.02
C LEU A 49 0.48 2.49 -26.70
N LYS A 50 -0.07 1.97 -27.80
CA LYS A 50 -1.08 2.64 -28.63
C LYS A 50 -2.45 2.01 -28.53
N THR A 51 -2.54 0.79 -28.00
CA THR A 51 -3.79 0.06 -27.78
C THR A 51 -3.83 -0.51 -26.36
N THR A 52 -5.03 -0.81 -25.86
CA THR A 52 -5.21 -1.43 -24.54
C THR A 52 -4.63 -2.86 -24.45
N ALA A 53 -4.38 -3.50 -25.59
CA ALA A 53 -3.78 -4.84 -25.67
C ALA A 53 -2.25 -4.82 -25.81
N ASP A 54 -1.64 -3.65 -26.01
CA ASP A 54 -0.20 -3.55 -26.19
C ASP A 54 0.52 -3.84 -24.86
N VAL A 55 1.62 -4.58 -24.94
CA VAL A 55 2.47 -4.91 -23.80
C VAL A 55 3.95 -4.82 -24.17
N ILE A 56 4.76 -4.24 -23.30
CA ILE A 56 6.21 -4.15 -23.40
C ILE A 56 6.83 -4.82 -22.18
N GLN A 57 7.84 -5.67 -22.40
CA GLN A 57 8.59 -6.35 -21.34
C GLN A 57 10.03 -5.87 -21.39
N ILE A 58 10.52 -5.32 -20.27
CA ILE A 58 11.91 -4.87 -20.13
C ILE A 58 12.58 -5.79 -19.12
N GLN A 59 13.66 -6.46 -19.53
CA GLN A 59 14.42 -7.38 -18.68
C GLN A 59 15.83 -6.87 -18.46
N ASN A 60 16.20 -6.68 -17.19
CA ASN A 60 17.53 -6.22 -16.81
C ASN A 60 18.11 -7.14 -15.72
N PRO A 61 19.37 -7.61 -15.86
CA PRO A 61 19.99 -8.41 -14.80
C PRO A 61 20.09 -7.59 -13.52
N ARG A 62 19.89 -8.25 -12.36
CA ARG A 62 20.01 -7.56 -11.08
C ARG A 62 21.48 -7.21 -10.80
N GLN A 63 21.73 -5.92 -10.57
CA GLN A 63 23.07 -5.39 -10.23
C GLN A 63 23.19 -4.95 -8.77
N ASN A 64 22.07 -4.84 -8.05
CA ASN A 64 22.05 -4.43 -6.64
C ASN A 64 22.64 -5.51 -5.73
N LEU A 65 23.18 -5.08 -4.58
CA LEU A 65 23.64 -5.98 -3.51
C LEU A 65 22.50 -6.91 -3.01
N ALA A 66 22.87 -8.02 -2.38
CA ALA A 66 21.94 -8.98 -1.79
C ALA A 66 21.09 -8.27 -0.72
N THR A 67 19.79 -8.55 -0.67
CA THR A 67 18.96 -8.16 0.47
C THR A 67 19.18 -9.14 1.64
N PRO A 68 18.79 -8.79 2.87
CA PRO A 68 18.78 -9.75 3.98
C PRO A 68 18.03 -11.05 3.65
N ASP A 69 16.90 -10.96 2.93
CA ASP A 69 16.12 -12.13 2.53
C ASP A 69 16.87 -13.03 1.54
N ASP A 70 17.62 -12.45 0.60
CA ASP A 70 18.48 -13.21 -0.31
C ASP A 70 19.55 -14.00 0.45
N ILE A 71 20.14 -13.37 1.46
CA ILE A 71 21.19 -13.99 2.30
C ILE A 71 20.59 -15.15 3.09
N LEU A 72 19.41 -14.94 3.68
CA LEU A 72 18.68 -15.97 4.44
C LEU A 72 18.27 -17.15 3.53
N ALA A 73 17.82 -16.86 2.32
CA ALA A 73 17.43 -17.86 1.32
C ALA A 73 18.62 -18.50 0.60
N LYS A 74 19.86 -18.04 0.84
CA LYS A 74 21.07 -18.42 0.09
C LYS A 74 20.87 -18.29 -1.43
N SER A 75 20.12 -17.29 -1.86
CA SER A 75 19.89 -17.01 -3.28
C SER A 75 21.13 -16.37 -3.90
N ASN A 76 21.39 -16.67 -5.17
CA ASN A 76 22.48 -16.03 -5.90
C ASN A 76 21.93 -14.89 -6.76
N ILE A 77 22.45 -13.68 -6.55
CA ILE A 77 22.03 -12.46 -7.26
C ILE A 77 22.25 -12.61 -8.77
N SER A 78 23.29 -13.32 -9.20
CA SER A 78 23.61 -13.50 -10.62
C SER A 78 22.51 -14.23 -11.39
N ASP A 79 21.69 -14.99 -10.67
CA ASP A 79 20.62 -15.79 -11.25
C ASP A 79 19.29 -15.03 -11.30
N GLN A 80 19.25 -13.79 -10.79
CA GLN A 80 18.05 -12.98 -10.69
C GLN A 80 18.00 -11.87 -11.74
N THR A 81 16.82 -11.64 -12.29
CA THR A 81 16.56 -10.65 -13.34
C THR A 81 15.33 -9.83 -12.98
N TRP A 82 15.43 -8.51 -13.12
CA TRP A 82 14.29 -7.60 -13.05
C TRP A 82 13.49 -7.70 -14.33
N LEU A 83 12.19 -7.91 -14.21
CA LEU A 83 11.23 -7.82 -15.30
C LEU A 83 10.24 -6.71 -14.99
N GLU A 84 10.27 -5.65 -15.79
CA GLU A 84 9.23 -4.62 -15.83
C GLU A 84 8.25 -4.94 -16.97
N ILE A 85 6.95 -4.93 -16.67
CA ILE A 85 5.88 -5.15 -17.64
C ILE A 85 5.05 -3.88 -17.74
N LEU A 86 5.05 -3.25 -18.91
CA LEU A 86 4.24 -2.09 -19.24
C LEU A 86 3.07 -2.51 -20.12
N GLY A 87 1.85 -2.12 -19.79
CA GLY A 87 0.66 -2.49 -20.56
C GLY A 87 -0.35 -1.35 -20.73
N GLY A 88 -1.09 -1.38 -21.84
CA GLY A 88 -2.18 -0.42 -22.10
C GLY A 88 -3.46 -0.70 -21.30
N SER A 89 -3.51 -1.81 -20.56
CA SER A 89 -4.58 -2.17 -19.62
C SER A 89 -4.05 -3.13 -18.53
N PRO A 90 -4.71 -3.19 -17.35
CA PRO A 90 -4.38 -4.17 -16.32
C PRO A 90 -4.48 -5.62 -16.82
N GLU A 91 -5.47 -5.93 -17.65
CA GLU A 91 -5.72 -7.27 -18.17
C GLU A 91 -4.59 -7.75 -19.09
N ALA A 92 -4.04 -6.85 -19.90
CA ALA A 92 -2.90 -7.15 -20.76
C ALA A 92 -1.67 -7.56 -19.94
N ILE A 93 -1.41 -6.86 -18.83
CA ILE A 93 -0.31 -7.20 -17.90
C ILE A 93 -0.58 -8.55 -17.22
N LEU A 94 -1.81 -8.79 -16.73
CA LEU A 94 -2.18 -10.04 -16.08
C LEU A 94 -1.96 -11.26 -16.98
N SER A 95 -2.26 -11.14 -18.28
CA SER A 95 -2.03 -12.23 -19.24
C SER A 95 -0.55 -12.59 -19.38
N VAL A 96 0.33 -11.59 -19.35
CA VAL A 96 1.78 -11.79 -19.40
C VAL A 96 2.30 -12.34 -18.09
N LEU A 97 1.80 -11.85 -16.96
CA LEU A 97 2.14 -12.35 -15.63
C LEU A 97 1.85 -13.85 -15.52
N GLN A 98 0.66 -14.29 -15.91
CA GLN A 98 0.29 -15.72 -15.90
C GLN A 98 1.21 -16.56 -16.79
N LYS A 99 1.61 -16.02 -17.94
CA LYS A 99 2.52 -16.70 -18.88
C LYS A 99 3.96 -16.78 -18.37
N ARG A 100 4.44 -15.75 -17.67
CA ARG A 100 5.82 -15.66 -17.16
C ARG A 100 5.99 -16.35 -15.82
N CYS A 101 4.92 -16.40 -15.03
CA CYS A 101 4.93 -16.94 -13.67
C CYS A 101 3.84 -18.00 -13.53
N PRO A 102 4.06 -19.22 -14.08
CA PRO A 102 3.06 -20.28 -14.08
C PRO A 102 2.75 -20.81 -12.67
N GLN A 103 3.67 -20.64 -11.71
CA GLN A 103 3.48 -21.00 -10.30
C GLN A 103 2.90 -19.85 -9.47
N GLY A 104 2.49 -18.75 -10.13
CA GLY A 104 2.11 -17.50 -9.48
C GLY A 104 3.32 -16.64 -9.12
N ALA A 105 3.12 -15.32 -9.05
CA ALA A 105 4.12 -14.43 -8.49
C ALA A 105 3.88 -14.34 -6.98
N LEU A 106 4.83 -14.84 -6.19
CA LEU A 106 4.79 -14.67 -4.74
C LEU A 106 4.89 -13.17 -4.46
N GLN A 107 3.88 -12.58 -3.82
CA GLN A 107 4.02 -11.20 -3.36
C GLN A 107 5.16 -11.18 -2.35
N SER A 108 6.19 -10.36 -2.61
CA SER A 108 7.21 -10.02 -1.60
C SER A 108 6.60 -9.52 -0.29
N ASN A 109 5.36 -9.02 -0.39
CA ASN A 109 4.58 -8.47 0.70
C ASN A 109 3.52 -9.45 1.22
N GLN A 110 3.77 -10.76 1.22
CA GLN A 110 3.22 -11.54 2.32
C GLN A 110 4.05 -11.26 3.57
N LEU A 111 3.93 -10.01 4.07
CA LEU A 111 3.79 -9.80 5.49
C LEU A 111 2.80 -10.87 5.95
N GLU A 112 3.21 -11.67 6.92
CA GLU A 112 2.35 -12.69 7.52
C GLU A 112 0.94 -12.14 7.61
N VAL A 113 -0.05 -12.94 7.21
CA VAL A 113 -1.46 -12.66 7.49
C VAL A 113 -1.61 -12.76 9.01
N VAL A 114 -1.11 -11.75 9.72
CA VAL A 114 -1.47 -11.46 11.09
C VAL A 114 -2.96 -11.23 10.99
N ALA A 115 -3.73 -12.15 11.57
CA ALA A 115 -5.18 -12.27 11.45
C ALA A 115 -5.80 -10.91 11.10
N ALA A 116 -6.24 -10.76 9.84
CA ALA A 116 -6.74 -9.50 9.30
C ALA A 116 -8.03 -9.13 10.03
N THR A 117 -7.86 -8.55 11.20
CA THR A 117 -8.90 -7.89 11.96
C THR A 117 -9.22 -6.61 11.22
N THR A 118 -10.49 -6.44 10.88
CA THR A 118 -10.93 -5.27 10.12
C THR A 118 -10.68 -4.02 10.95
N PRO A 119 -9.94 -3.03 10.43
CA PRO A 119 -9.70 -1.80 11.17
C PRO A 119 -11.01 -1.03 11.36
N VAL A 120 -11.20 -0.47 12.54
CA VAL A 120 -12.34 0.40 12.84
C VAL A 120 -11.91 1.84 12.67
N ILE A 121 -12.55 2.55 11.74
CA ILE A 121 -12.21 3.93 11.40
C ILE A 121 -13.28 4.86 11.95
N ARG A 122 -12.86 5.87 12.71
CA ARG A 122 -13.75 6.93 13.21
C ARG A 122 -13.16 8.29 12.92
N LYS A 123 -13.99 9.20 12.44
CA LYS A 123 -13.64 10.61 12.36
C LYS A 123 -13.89 11.25 13.73
N ILE A 124 -12.85 11.82 14.32
CA ILE A 124 -12.85 12.48 15.63
C ILE A 124 -13.20 13.96 15.48
N VAL A 125 -12.68 14.60 14.43
CA VAL A 125 -12.99 15.99 14.08
C VAL A 125 -13.38 16.05 12.61
N ASP A 126 -14.55 16.62 12.34
CA ASP A 126 -15.05 16.86 10.99
C ASP A 126 -15.20 18.36 10.73
N SER A 127 -14.27 18.91 9.96
CA SER A 127 -14.23 20.34 9.63
C SER A 127 -14.61 20.63 8.16
N GLY A 128 -14.86 19.60 7.35
CA GLY A 128 -15.32 19.73 5.96
C GLY A 128 -14.70 18.74 4.97
N ASP A 129 -14.85 19.05 3.67
CA ASP A 129 -14.38 18.20 2.57
C ASP A 129 -12.84 18.00 2.61
N PRO A 130 -12.34 16.75 2.61
CA PRO A 130 -10.91 16.42 2.52
C PRO A 130 -10.14 17.14 1.42
N LYS A 131 -10.77 17.51 0.30
CA LYS A 131 -10.13 18.27 -0.79
C LYS A 131 -9.61 19.64 -0.36
N ASN A 132 -10.18 20.21 0.70
CA ASN A 132 -9.90 21.55 1.18
C ASN A 132 -9.51 21.57 2.67
N ARG A 133 -9.14 20.42 3.24
CA ARG A 133 -8.75 20.24 4.65
C ARG A 133 -7.47 19.42 4.75
N ILE A 134 -6.80 19.51 5.89
CA ILE A 134 -5.66 18.65 6.20
C ILE A 134 -6.20 17.45 6.99
N ASP A 135 -6.04 16.24 6.44
CA ASP A 135 -6.39 15.02 7.14
C ASP A 135 -5.22 14.53 8.00
N ILE A 136 -5.45 14.42 9.30
CA ILE A 136 -4.53 13.79 10.25
C ILE A 136 -5.10 12.42 10.61
N VAL A 137 -4.31 11.37 10.43
CA VAL A 137 -4.71 10.00 10.75
C VAL A 137 -3.88 9.48 11.91
N PHE A 138 -4.54 9.14 13.01
CA PHE A 138 -3.93 8.46 14.15
C PHE A 138 -4.21 6.96 14.07
N MET A 139 -3.16 6.16 14.16
CA MET A 139 -3.24 4.70 14.21
C MET A 139 -2.75 4.22 15.57
N GLY A 140 -3.53 3.37 16.23
CA GLY A 140 -3.15 2.78 17.52
C GLY A 140 -2.35 1.51 17.34
N ASP A 141 -1.28 1.33 18.12
CA ASP A 141 -0.60 0.05 18.29
C ASP A 141 -0.69 -0.43 19.73
N GLY A 142 -0.76 -1.75 19.93
CA GLY A 142 -0.80 -2.35 21.26
C GLY A 142 -2.13 -2.19 22.00
N TYR A 143 -3.21 -1.81 21.32
CA TYR A 143 -4.57 -1.87 21.88
C TYR A 143 -5.24 -3.16 21.43
N THR A 144 -5.69 -3.97 22.39
CA THR A 144 -6.50 -5.16 22.10
C THR A 144 -7.94 -4.78 21.75
N THR A 145 -8.72 -5.71 21.17
CA THR A 145 -10.15 -5.47 20.87
C THR A 145 -10.96 -5.00 22.08
N ALA A 146 -10.64 -5.49 23.28
CA ALA A 146 -11.31 -5.05 24.51
C ALA A 146 -10.95 -3.60 24.92
N GLU A 147 -9.85 -3.06 24.39
CA GLU A 147 -9.35 -1.72 24.67
C GLU A 147 -9.73 -0.70 23.58
N GLU A 148 -10.58 -1.08 22.63
CA GLU A 148 -11.10 -0.18 21.60
C GLU A 148 -11.68 1.13 22.18
N PRO A 149 -12.53 1.12 23.23
CA PRO A 149 -13.06 2.37 23.78
C PRO A 149 -11.94 3.29 24.31
N ARG A 150 -10.95 2.68 24.99
CA ARG A 150 -9.79 3.39 25.53
C ARG A 150 -8.97 4.04 24.43
N PHE A 151 -8.76 3.35 23.31
CA PHE A 151 -8.06 3.93 22.16
C PHE A 151 -8.73 5.23 21.68
N PHE A 152 -10.05 5.21 21.47
CA PHE A 152 -10.74 6.40 20.99
C PHE A 152 -10.77 7.53 22.02
N ASP A 153 -10.87 7.21 23.31
CA ASP A 153 -10.75 8.21 24.38
C ASP A 153 -9.35 8.85 24.40
N ASP A 154 -8.30 8.05 24.20
CA ASP A 154 -6.91 8.52 24.13
C ASP A 154 -6.68 9.42 22.89
N ILE A 155 -7.25 9.08 21.73
CA ILE A 155 -7.16 9.94 20.54
C ILE A 155 -7.98 11.23 20.72
N GLN A 156 -9.16 11.17 21.35
CA GLN A 156 -9.94 12.38 21.66
C GLN A 156 -9.14 13.31 22.57
N ARG A 157 -8.51 12.76 23.62
CA ARG A 157 -7.65 13.52 24.54
C ARG A 157 -6.46 14.13 23.80
N LEU A 158 -5.74 13.34 22.99
CA LEU A 158 -4.62 13.84 22.19
C LEU A 158 -5.04 14.98 21.25
N THR A 159 -6.19 14.82 20.60
CA THR A 159 -6.75 15.84 19.72
C THR A 159 -7.05 17.13 20.48
N ASN A 160 -7.67 17.02 21.65
CA ASN A 160 -7.92 18.18 22.50
C ASN A 160 -6.59 18.84 22.92
N ASP A 161 -5.61 18.07 23.37
CA ASP A 161 -4.30 18.59 23.81
C ASP A 161 -3.58 19.34 22.68
N MET A 162 -3.68 18.86 21.43
CA MET A 162 -3.08 19.52 20.27
C MET A 162 -3.74 20.87 19.91
N PHE A 163 -5.07 20.98 20.07
CA PHE A 163 -5.84 22.11 19.53
C PHE A 163 -6.44 23.05 20.60
N THR A 164 -6.28 22.76 21.89
CA THR A 164 -6.79 23.62 22.98
C THR A 164 -5.89 24.84 23.25
N GLY A 165 -4.62 24.81 22.85
CA GLY A 165 -3.69 25.93 23.04
C GLY A 165 -3.85 27.05 21.99
N ASP A 166 -3.64 28.29 22.42
CA ASP A 166 -3.83 29.54 21.63
C ASP A 166 -3.18 29.50 20.23
N THR A 167 -2.08 28.78 20.06
CA THR A 167 -1.36 28.66 18.80
C THR A 167 -2.15 27.91 17.73
N PHE A 168 -2.85 26.82 18.08
CA PHE A 168 -3.47 25.91 17.11
C PHE A 168 -5.00 25.95 17.09
N THR A 169 -5.65 26.51 18.12
CA THR A 169 -7.12 26.56 18.21
C THR A 169 -7.77 27.23 17.00
N GLN A 170 -7.20 28.35 16.52
CA GLN A 170 -7.74 29.07 15.36
C GLN A 170 -7.67 28.26 14.05
N TYR A 171 -6.80 27.26 13.99
CA TYR A 171 -6.58 26.45 12.79
C TYR A 171 -7.34 25.13 12.81
N LEU A 172 -7.95 24.73 13.94
CA LEU A 172 -8.76 23.50 14.03
C LEU A 172 -9.78 23.34 12.89
N PRO A 173 -10.48 24.39 12.42
CA PRO A 173 -11.41 24.28 11.28
C PRO A 173 -10.75 23.89 9.94
N LEU A 174 -9.42 23.88 9.85
CA LEU A 174 -8.66 23.45 8.67
C LEU A 174 -8.32 21.96 8.70
N PHE A 175 -8.53 21.27 9.82
CA PHE A 175 -8.14 19.87 10.00
C PHE A 175 -9.35 18.94 10.09
N ASN A 176 -9.21 17.76 9.49
CA ASN A 176 -10.01 16.59 9.79
C ASN A 176 -9.14 15.63 10.57
N VAL A 177 -9.65 15.08 11.66
CA VAL A 177 -8.91 14.12 12.49
C VAL A 177 -9.58 12.76 12.41
N TRP A 178 -8.81 11.75 12.04
CA TRP A 178 -9.23 10.37 11.91
C TRP A 178 -8.50 9.50 12.91
N ALA A 179 -9.22 8.55 13.50
CA ALA A 179 -8.69 7.51 14.35
C ALA A 179 -8.94 6.16 13.67
N VAL A 180 -7.86 5.42 13.42
CA VAL A 180 -7.88 4.08 12.83
C VAL A 180 -7.43 3.10 13.91
N PHE A 181 -8.39 2.35 14.41
CA PHE A 181 -8.16 1.29 15.38
C PHE A 181 -7.82 -0.01 14.66
N VAL A 182 -6.60 -0.51 14.87
CA VAL A 182 -6.16 -1.83 14.42
C VAL A 182 -5.96 -2.70 15.66
N PRO A 183 -6.80 -3.72 15.90
CA PRO A 183 -6.70 -4.48 17.14
C PRO A 183 -5.46 -5.36 17.12
N SER A 184 -4.67 -5.21 18.17
CA SER A 184 -3.46 -6.01 18.45
C SER A 184 -3.82 -7.31 19.16
N ALA A 185 -3.03 -8.37 18.93
CA ALA A 185 -3.17 -9.63 19.67
C ALA A 185 -2.75 -9.47 21.14
N GLN A 186 -1.76 -8.61 21.40
CA GLN A 186 -1.26 -8.31 22.73
C GLN A 186 -1.43 -6.83 23.09
N SER A 187 -1.62 -6.55 24.38
CA SER A 187 -1.71 -5.18 24.91
C SER A 187 -0.31 -4.62 25.18
N GLY A 188 -0.10 -3.34 24.84
CA GLY A 188 1.15 -2.62 25.03
C GLY A 188 2.16 -2.80 23.89
N ILE A 189 3.40 -2.38 24.12
CA ILE A 189 4.50 -2.50 23.15
C ILE A 189 5.66 -3.31 23.75
N GLY A 190 6.52 -3.84 22.89
CA GLY A 190 7.71 -4.59 23.29
C GLY A 190 8.76 -3.77 24.04
N VAL A 191 9.60 -4.45 24.83
CA VAL A 191 10.72 -3.86 25.59
C VAL A 191 11.94 -4.78 25.56
N GLY A 192 13.14 -4.21 25.71
CA GLY A 192 14.38 -4.99 25.72
C GLY A 192 14.73 -5.60 24.36
N GLY A 193 14.40 -4.90 23.27
CA GLY A 193 14.63 -5.36 21.90
C GLY A 193 13.68 -6.48 21.45
N LYS A 194 12.66 -6.79 22.26
CA LYS A 194 11.70 -7.87 21.97
C LYS A 194 10.33 -7.26 21.67
N PRO A 195 9.88 -7.28 20.40
CA PRO A 195 8.53 -6.85 20.05
C PRO A 195 7.45 -7.77 20.61
N LEU A 196 6.28 -7.20 20.87
CA LEU A 196 5.05 -7.96 21.13
C LEU A 196 4.28 -8.17 19.82
N ASP A 197 3.41 -9.17 19.79
CA ASP A 197 2.49 -9.41 18.69
C ASP A 197 1.37 -8.36 18.67
N THR A 198 1.69 -7.26 18.00
CA THR A 198 0.91 -6.03 17.93
C THR A 198 0.74 -5.64 16.47
N ALA A 199 -0.24 -4.78 16.16
CA ALA A 199 -0.57 -4.40 14.79
C ALA A 199 0.67 -3.94 13.99
N PHE A 200 1.49 -3.08 14.60
CA PHE A 200 2.69 -2.52 13.98
C PHE A 200 4.00 -3.07 14.56
N GLY A 201 3.93 -3.96 15.55
CA GLY A 201 5.13 -4.58 16.13
C GLY A 201 6.00 -3.56 16.84
N LEU A 202 5.41 -2.57 17.53
CA LEU A 202 6.20 -1.54 18.19
C LEU A 202 6.99 -2.10 19.39
N TYR A 203 8.22 -1.61 19.56
CA TYR A 203 9.09 -2.02 20.67
C TYR A 203 10.13 -0.95 21.05
N ARG A 204 10.65 -1.07 22.28
CA ARG A 204 11.79 -0.31 22.78
C ARG A 204 13.00 -1.22 22.95
N ASP A 205 14.19 -0.73 22.59
CA ASP A 205 15.43 -1.51 22.71
C ASP A 205 15.90 -1.65 24.17
N GLY A 206 15.68 -0.61 25.00
CA GLY A 206 16.04 -0.62 26.42
C GLY A 206 15.02 0.12 27.30
N THR A 207 15.24 0.13 28.61
CA THR A 207 14.39 0.83 29.58
C THR A 207 14.69 2.34 29.68
N GLU A 208 15.90 2.75 29.31
CA GLU A 208 16.36 4.14 29.42
C GLU A 208 16.16 4.94 28.11
N LEU A 209 16.10 4.24 26.97
CA LEU A 209 15.96 4.87 25.66
C LEU A 209 14.48 5.16 25.37
N ARG A 210 14.19 6.40 24.94
CA ARG A 210 12.83 6.86 24.57
C ARG A 210 12.43 6.48 23.14
N GLY A 211 13.33 5.89 22.37
CA GLY A 211 13.08 5.46 20.99
C GLY A 211 12.07 4.32 20.94
N VAL A 212 11.08 4.46 20.07
CA VAL A 212 10.12 3.39 19.74
C VAL A 212 10.36 3.01 18.28
N TYR A 213 10.56 1.71 18.05
CA TYR A 213 10.85 1.13 16.75
C TYR A 213 9.72 0.20 16.33
N THR A 214 9.63 -0.11 15.04
CA THR A 214 8.65 -1.04 14.46
C THR A 214 9.38 -2.20 13.80
N THR A 215 8.89 -3.43 14.00
CA THR A 215 9.34 -4.59 13.23
C THR A 215 8.59 -4.77 11.91
N LYS A 216 7.39 -4.17 11.78
CA LYS A 216 6.54 -4.23 10.58
C LYS A 216 6.63 -2.92 9.79
N ALA A 217 7.86 -2.48 9.48
CA ALA A 217 8.11 -1.15 8.90
C ALA A 217 7.41 -0.90 7.57
N GLN A 218 7.19 -1.96 6.77
CA GLN A 218 6.46 -1.85 5.52
C GLN A 218 4.96 -1.61 5.76
N TYR A 219 4.35 -2.42 6.64
CA TYR A 219 2.95 -2.26 7.04
C TYR A 219 2.66 -0.91 7.73
N ALA A 220 3.65 -0.32 8.39
CA ALA A 220 3.54 0.98 9.03
C ALA A 220 3.70 2.16 8.07
N ARG A 221 4.17 1.94 6.83
CA ARG A 221 4.47 2.99 5.84
C ARG A 221 3.54 2.96 4.64
N ASP A 222 3.15 1.76 4.20
CA ASP A 222 2.32 1.50 3.03
C ASP A 222 0.84 1.36 3.41
#